data_AF-A0A8J4YG01-F1
#
_entry.id   AF-A0A8J4YG01-F1
#
_cell.length_a   1.000
_cell.length_b   1.000
_cell.length_c   1.000
_cell.angle_alpha   90.00
_cell.angle_beta   90.00
_cell.angle_gamma   90.00
#
_symmetry.space_group_name_H-M   'P 1'
#
loop_
_entity.id
_entity.type
_entity.pdbx_description
1 polymer ?
#
loop_
_entity_poly.entity_id
_entity_poly.type
_entity_poly.pdbx_seq_one_letter_code
_entity_poly.pdbx_strand_id
1 'polypeptide(L)'
;MRRCPVTNFTMMIATREAEGPENALLYEAAKEAKGSRLAMEDATHDNKIAQREQEYDAVILATPLTHDKSKIHLANFSQQFSFPGHYEAIHTTLVRGIVRPESLMMNDDEMLDDILVTNPRLMFNSFGRQQPVEGGNCSQETLGVWKVFSPTAIPEDKLDIFFQRRELTHRVSWLAYPHYNTNETLGKFELAPGLYHLNAIEWAGSAMEMSVIGAKNVALLAYKYWMDDPDAGRKPPIKEEL
;
A
#
# COMPACT_ATOMS: atom_id res chain seq x y z
N MET A 1 5.41 22.60 39.63
CA MET A 1 5.36 22.45 38.16
C MET A 1 6.64 21.77 37.70
N ARG A 2 6.60 20.46 37.42
CA ARG A 2 7.74 19.77 36.79
C ARG A 2 7.73 20.18 35.32
N ARG A 3 8.81 20.81 34.85
CA ARG A 3 9.02 21.08 33.42
C ARG A 3 9.10 19.73 32.71
N CYS A 4 8.22 19.49 31.72
CA CYS A 4 8.47 18.44 30.75
C CYS A 4 9.80 18.76 30.07
N PRO A 5 10.79 17.84 30.04
CA PRO A 5 11.87 17.97 29.09
C PRO A 5 11.24 17.81 27.71
N VAL A 6 11.41 18.82 26.87
CA VAL A 6 11.10 18.70 25.44
C VAL A 6 12.22 17.84 24.86
N THR A 7 12.11 16.53 25.03
CA THR A 7 12.92 15.56 24.28
C THR A 7 12.34 15.52 22.88
N ASN A 8 13.14 15.92 21.89
CA ASN A 8 12.76 15.78 20.48
C ASN A 8 12.67 14.28 20.18
N PHE A 9 11.48 13.82 19.77
CA PHE A 9 11.25 12.47 19.27
C PHE A 9 11.40 12.46 17.76
N THR A 10 12.24 11.56 17.25
CA THR A 10 12.53 11.42 15.83
C THR A 10 11.95 10.11 15.33
N MET A 11 11.05 10.19 14.36
CA MET A 11 10.36 9.03 13.79
C MET A 11 10.61 8.94 12.29
N MET A 12 10.88 7.73 11.81
CA MET A 12 10.93 7.44 10.38
C MET A 12 9.67 6.69 9.94
N ILE A 13 9.06 7.12 8.84
CA ILE A 13 8.03 6.36 8.13
C ILE A 13 8.66 5.87 6.83
N ALA A 14 8.95 4.57 6.77
CA ALA A 14 9.51 3.94 5.58
C ALA A 14 8.36 3.57 4.62
N THR A 15 8.12 4.41 3.62
CA THR A 15 7.21 4.11 2.50
C THR A 15 8.00 3.63 1.29
N ARG A 16 7.32 2.89 0.40
CA ARG A 16 7.76 2.74 -1.00
C ARG A 16 6.66 3.34 -1.86
N GLU A 17 6.97 4.41 -2.59
CA GLU A 17 6.07 4.92 -3.63
C GLU A 17 5.95 3.87 -4.74
N ALA A 18 4.72 3.67 -5.21
CA ALA A 18 4.40 2.78 -6.31
C ALA A 18 4.84 3.39 -7.65
N GLU A 19 6.15 3.57 -7.84
CA GLU A 19 6.72 3.99 -9.12
C GLU A 19 7.76 2.98 -9.61
N GLY A 20 7.41 2.29 -10.70
CA GLY A 20 8.36 1.65 -11.63
C GLY A 20 9.40 0.67 -11.06
N PRO A 21 10.31 0.18 -11.92
CA PRO A 21 11.34 -0.77 -11.53
C PRO A 21 12.58 -0.10 -10.89
N GLU A 22 12.51 1.16 -10.45
CA GLU A 22 13.66 1.84 -9.88
C GLU A 22 13.94 1.45 -8.43
N ASN A 23 15.23 1.26 -8.15
CA ASN A 23 15.75 0.66 -6.93
C ASN A 23 15.80 1.67 -5.77
N ALA A 24 14.74 1.75 -4.96
CA ALA A 24 14.87 2.26 -3.61
C ALA A 24 15.39 1.13 -2.69
N LEU A 25 16.64 1.23 -2.26
CA LEU A 25 17.23 0.40 -1.21
C LEU A 25 17.16 1.18 0.10
N LEU A 26 16.29 0.74 1.01
CA LEU A 26 16.30 1.21 2.40
C LEU A 26 17.16 0.25 3.20
N TYR A 27 18.35 0.70 3.59
CA TYR A 27 19.18 0.03 4.59
C TYR A 27 18.94 0.73 5.92
N GLU A 28 18.37 0.02 6.89
CA GLU A 28 18.21 0.54 8.25
C GLU A 28 18.86 -0.40 9.26
N ALA A 29 19.72 0.18 10.10
CA ALA A 29 20.22 -0.44 11.31
C ALA A 29 19.64 0.32 12.50
N ALA A 30 18.71 -0.30 13.23
CA ALA A 30 18.37 0.13 14.58
C ALA A 30 19.54 -0.26 15.49
N LYS A 31 20.32 0.71 15.97
CA LYS A 31 21.29 0.50 17.05
C LYS A 31 20.71 1.02 18.36
N GLU A 32 20.99 0.29 19.45
CA GLU A 32 20.69 0.72 20.82
C GLU A 32 21.37 2.07 21.12
N ALA A 33 20.56 3.02 21.58
CA ALA A 33 20.93 4.42 21.76
C ALA A 33 22.12 4.61 22.73
N LYS A 34 23.22 5.19 22.24
CA LYS A 34 24.16 5.98 23.05
C LYS A 34 24.83 7.09 22.23
N GLY A 35 24.29 8.31 22.37
CA GLY A 35 25.04 9.55 22.54
C GLY A 35 25.92 10.09 21.39
N SER A 36 25.43 11.16 20.76
CA SER A 36 26.07 12.50 20.64
C SER A 36 26.45 13.06 19.26
N ARG A 37 25.85 14.24 19.01
CA ARG A 37 26.34 15.54 18.49
C ARG A 37 26.70 15.72 16.99
N LEU A 38 25.93 16.65 16.39
CA LEU A 38 25.95 17.21 15.04
C LEU A 38 27.29 17.88 14.64
N ALA A 39 27.67 17.71 13.38
CA ALA A 39 28.40 18.69 12.57
C ALA A 39 27.91 18.62 11.12
N MET A 40 27.59 19.78 10.54
CA MET A 40 27.33 19.97 9.11
C MET A 40 28.59 20.52 8.44
N GLU A 41 28.97 19.99 7.29
CA GLU A 41 29.71 20.77 6.28
C GLU A 41 29.49 20.22 4.85
N ASP A 42 29.87 21.04 3.88
CA ASP A 42 29.23 21.33 2.60
C ASP A 42 29.65 20.44 1.39
N ALA A 43 28.89 20.60 0.31
CA ALA A 43 28.77 19.91 -0.99
C ALA A 43 29.99 19.28 -1.70
N THR A 44 29.75 18.15 -2.40
CA THR A 44 30.13 17.94 -3.82
C THR A 44 29.29 16.82 -4.47
N HIS A 45 28.83 17.05 -5.71
CA HIS A 45 28.11 16.10 -6.56
C HIS A 45 29.02 14.98 -7.07
N ASP A 46 28.91 13.79 -6.49
CA ASP A 46 29.33 12.52 -7.07
C ASP A 46 28.11 11.58 -7.00
N ASN A 47 27.73 10.97 -8.13
CA ASN A 47 26.62 10.00 -8.19
C ASN A 47 27.04 8.64 -7.60
N LYS A 48 27.45 8.66 -6.33
CA LYS A 48 27.42 7.51 -5.45
C LYS A 48 26.01 7.47 -4.88
N ILE A 49 25.36 6.30 -4.87
CA ILE A 49 24.17 6.09 -4.05
C ILE A 49 24.61 6.44 -2.62
N ALA A 50 24.22 7.64 -2.17
CA ALA A 50 24.64 8.14 -0.88
C ALA A 50 23.98 7.23 0.17
N GLN A 51 24.78 6.38 0.79
CA GLN A 51 24.34 5.65 1.97
C GLN A 51 24.05 6.69 3.05
N ARG A 52 22.77 6.84 3.39
CA ARG A 52 22.31 7.73 4.44
C ARG A 52 22.01 6.87 5.66
N GLU A 53 22.69 7.16 6.75
CA GLU A 53 22.42 6.55 8.05
C GLU A 53 21.86 7.62 8.98
N GLN A 54 20.80 7.27 9.70
CA GLN A 54 20.18 8.14 10.70
C GLN A 54 19.57 7.30 11.81
N GLU A 55 19.75 7.74 13.05
CA GLU A 55 19.13 7.13 14.22
C GLU A 55 17.74 7.72 14.46
N TYR A 56 16.80 6.87 14.88
CA TYR A 56 15.43 7.22 15.19
C TYR A 56 15.01 6.57 16.50
N ASP A 57 14.15 7.26 17.24
CA ASP A 57 13.53 6.73 18.46
C ASP A 57 12.48 5.67 18.12
N ALA A 58 11.81 5.81 16.96
CA ALA A 58 10.92 4.80 16.41
C ALA A 58 10.95 4.77 14.88
N VAL A 59 10.75 3.57 14.33
CA VAL A 59 10.63 3.30 12.89
C VAL A 59 9.29 2.64 12.63
N ILE A 60 8.54 3.20 11.68
CA ILE A 60 7.28 2.65 11.19
C ILE A 60 7.47 2.23 9.74
N LEU A 61 7.34 0.93 9.49
CA LEU A 61 7.32 0.34 8.16
C LEU A 61 5.90 0.48 7.59
N ALA A 62 5.78 1.36 6.59
CA ALA A 62 4.58 1.72 5.86
C ALA A 62 4.59 1.14 4.43
N THR A 63 5.10 -0.08 4.31
CA THR A 63 5.15 -0.81 3.05
C THR A 63 4.97 -2.32 3.31
N PRO A 64 4.44 -3.09 2.35
CA PRO A 64 4.41 -4.54 2.52
C PRO A 64 5.81 -5.15 2.57
N LEU A 65 5.99 -6.08 3.50
CA LEU A 65 7.27 -6.74 3.77
C LEU A 65 7.39 -8.14 3.15
N THR A 66 6.37 -8.56 2.39
CA THR A 66 6.36 -9.86 1.71
C THR A 66 7.52 -10.00 0.73
N HIS A 67 7.96 -11.24 0.52
CA HIS A 67 9.16 -11.56 -0.28
C HIS A 67 9.09 -11.08 -1.73
N ASP A 68 7.89 -10.97 -2.29
CA ASP A 68 7.62 -10.48 -3.64
C ASP A 68 7.81 -8.96 -3.80
N LYS A 69 7.84 -8.19 -2.70
CA LYS A 69 7.85 -6.72 -2.74
C LYS A 69 8.99 -6.07 -1.97
N SER A 70 9.38 -6.64 -0.82
CA SER A 70 10.29 -5.99 0.11
C SER A 70 11.73 -6.04 -0.38
N LYS A 71 12.35 -4.86 -0.49
CA LYS A 71 13.81 -4.70 -0.55
C LYS A 71 14.38 -4.26 0.81
N ILE A 72 13.54 -4.27 1.85
CA ILE A 72 13.94 -3.90 3.20
C ILE A 72 14.51 -5.13 3.89
N HIS A 73 15.74 -5.01 4.37
CA HIS A 73 16.42 -6.05 5.13
C HIS A 73 16.56 -5.61 6.59
N LEU A 74 15.85 -6.30 7.48
CA LEU A 74 15.98 -6.09 8.93
C LEU A 74 17.20 -6.86 9.43
N ALA A 75 18.31 -6.16 9.65
CA ALA A 75 19.58 -6.74 10.08
C ALA A 75 19.84 -6.51 11.57
N ASN A 76 20.76 -7.30 12.14
CA ASN A 76 21.23 -7.18 13.53
C ASN A 76 20.18 -7.46 14.62
N PHE A 77 19.14 -8.22 14.31
CA PHE A 77 18.20 -8.76 15.30
C PHE A 77 18.55 -10.21 15.65
N SER A 78 18.32 -10.59 16.90
CA SER A 78 18.49 -11.98 17.37
C SER A 78 17.43 -12.94 16.80
N GLN A 79 16.24 -12.41 16.49
CA GLN A 79 15.16 -13.14 15.84
C GLN A 79 15.21 -12.97 14.32
N GLN A 80 14.73 -13.98 13.60
CA GLN A 80 14.48 -13.89 12.17
C GLN A 80 13.07 -13.40 11.91
N PHE A 81 12.92 -12.47 10.96
CA PHE A 81 11.63 -12.00 10.50
C PHE A 81 11.22 -12.74 9.23
N SER A 82 9.98 -13.23 9.21
CA SER A 82 9.38 -13.85 8.03
C SER A 82 8.03 -13.20 7.79
N PHE A 83 7.80 -12.81 6.54
CA PHE A 83 6.57 -12.17 6.07
C PHE A 83 6.02 -13.02 4.91
N PRO A 84 5.39 -14.17 5.24
CA PRO A 84 4.86 -15.08 4.23
C PRO A 84 3.70 -14.43 3.47
N GLY A 85 3.34 -15.07 2.35
CA GLY A 85 2.28 -14.61 1.46
C GLY A 85 2.80 -13.73 0.32
N HIS A 86 1.88 -13.34 -0.56
CA HIS A 86 2.16 -12.55 -1.76
C HIS A 86 0.99 -11.63 -2.06
N TYR A 87 1.23 -10.62 -2.89
CA TYR A 87 0.19 -9.71 -3.34
C TYR A 87 -0.33 -10.12 -4.72
N GLU A 88 -1.61 -9.82 -4.95
CA GLU A 88 -2.25 -9.97 -6.23
C GLU A 88 -1.89 -8.81 -7.15
N ALA A 89 -1.28 -9.14 -8.29
CA ALA A 89 -0.99 -8.18 -9.33
C ALA A 89 -2.26 -7.92 -10.15
N ILE A 90 -2.73 -6.68 -10.13
CA ILE A 90 -3.87 -6.22 -10.93
C ILE A 90 -3.38 -5.25 -11.99
N HIS A 91 -3.79 -5.51 -13.22
CA HIS A 91 -3.61 -4.60 -14.34
C HIS A 91 -4.85 -3.73 -14.49
N THR A 92 -4.65 -2.44 -14.37
CA THR A 92 -5.66 -1.42 -14.55
C THR A 92 -5.48 -0.77 -15.91
N THR A 93 -6.53 -0.84 -16.72
CA THR A 93 -6.63 -0.09 -17.97
C THR A 93 -7.69 0.98 -17.82
N LEU A 94 -7.29 2.25 -17.90
CA LEU A 94 -8.17 3.40 -17.97
C LEU A 94 -8.33 3.81 -19.43
N VAL A 95 -9.56 3.80 -19.94
CA VAL A 95 -9.87 4.15 -21.32
C VAL A 95 -10.84 5.32 -21.34
N ARG A 96 -10.46 6.42 -21.99
CA ARG A 96 -11.42 7.47 -22.36
C ARG A 96 -12.00 7.12 -23.74
N GLY A 97 -13.29 6.80 -23.80
CA GLY A 97 -13.90 6.24 -25.00
C GLY A 97 -15.39 5.93 -24.90
N ILE A 98 -15.92 5.34 -25.97
CA ILE A 98 -17.30 4.86 -26.11
C ILE A 98 -17.25 3.32 -26.15
N VAL A 99 -17.97 2.70 -25.24
CA VAL A 99 -18.09 1.23 -25.14
C VAL A 99 -18.98 0.70 -26.24
N ARG A 100 -18.72 -0.53 -26.69
CA ARG A 100 -19.59 -1.30 -27.58
C ARG A 100 -20.53 -2.16 -26.72
N PRO A 101 -21.81 -1.79 -26.55
CA PRO A 101 -22.72 -2.48 -25.62
C PRO A 101 -22.85 -3.98 -25.90
N GLU A 102 -22.88 -4.37 -27.18
CA GLU A 102 -23.06 -5.75 -27.60
C GLU A 102 -21.90 -6.65 -27.19
N SER A 103 -20.69 -6.08 -27.05
CA SER A 103 -19.51 -6.80 -26.54
C SER A 103 -19.65 -7.22 -25.08
N LEU A 104 -20.56 -6.57 -24.35
CA LEU A 104 -20.87 -6.81 -22.94
C LEU A 104 -22.25 -7.46 -22.77
N MET A 105 -22.87 -7.92 -23.87
CA MET A 105 -24.23 -8.50 -23.89
C MET A 105 -25.31 -7.51 -23.42
N MET A 106 -25.09 -6.21 -23.64
CA MET A 106 -26.02 -5.14 -23.31
C MET A 106 -26.69 -4.58 -24.55
N ASN A 107 -27.89 -4.01 -24.35
CA ASN A 107 -28.59 -3.23 -25.37
C ASN A 107 -28.10 -1.77 -25.37
N ASP A 108 -28.32 -1.03 -26.46
CA ASP A 108 -27.87 0.37 -26.62
C ASP A 108 -28.53 1.34 -25.63
N ASP A 109 -29.68 0.96 -25.07
CA ASP A 109 -30.49 1.71 -24.13
C ASP A 109 -30.17 1.40 -22.65
N GLU A 110 -29.30 0.42 -22.38
CA GLU A 110 -28.89 0.03 -21.04
C GLU A 110 -27.62 0.78 -20.59
N MET A 111 -27.68 1.56 -19.53
CA MET A 111 -26.49 2.20 -18.95
C MET A 111 -25.66 1.24 -18.13
N LEU A 112 -24.35 1.20 -18.41
CA LEU A 112 -23.40 0.43 -17.62
C LEU A 112 -22.73 1.30 -16.55
N ASP A 113 -22.93 0.91 -15.29
CA ASP A 113 -22.17 1.43 -14.16
C ASP A 113 -20.92 0.58 -13.90
N ASP A 114 -21.12 -0.67 -13.49
CA ASP A 114 -20.04 -1.61 -13.17
C ASP A 114 -20.41 -3.06 -13.53
N ILE A 115 -19.44 -3.80 -14.04
CA ILE A 115 -19.47 -5.26 -14.19
C ILE A 115 -18.43 -5.82 -13.22
N LEU A 116 -18.87 -6.72 -12.34
CA LEU A 116 -17.99 -7.49 -11.45
C LEU A 116 -18.11 -8.96 -11.82
N VAL A 117 -16.99 -9.63 -12.06
CA VAL A 117 -16.98 -11.05 -12.42
C VAL A 117 -16.23 -11.89 -11.40
N THR A 118 -16.76 -13.09 -11.15
CA THR A 118 -16.17 -14.08 -10.24
C THR A 118 -15.45 -15.20 -10.98
N ASN A 119 -15.58 -15.28 -12.31
CA ASN A 119 -14.93 -16.31 -13.11
C ASN A 119 -13.47 -15.90 -13.43
N PRO A 120 -12.46 -16.57 -12.86
CA PRO A 120 -11.06 -16.19 -13.02
C PRO A 120 -10.51 -16.45 -14.42
N ARG A 121 -11.27 -17.12 -15.30
CA ARG A 121 -10.87 -17.40 -16.69
C ARG A 121 -11.21 -16.27 -17.66
N LEU A 122 -11.92 -15.24 -17.20
CA LEU A 122 -12.26 -14.09 -18.03
C LEU A 122 -11.07 -13.12 -18.16
N MET A 123 -11.11 -12.30 -19.21
CA MET A 123 -10.02 -11.36 -19.52
C MET A 123 -9.92 -10.19 -18.54
N PHE A 124 -10.99 -9.91 -17.80
CA PHE A 124 -11.07 -8.85 -16.80
C PHE A 124 -11.76 -9.36 -15.54
N ASN A 125 -11.47 -8.71 -14.41
CA ASN A 125 -12.11 -8.91 -13.10
C ASN A 125 -13.26 -7.93 -12.88
N SER A 126 -13.10 -6.70 -13.38
CA SER A 126 -14.17 -5.71 -13.39
C SER A 126 -14.05 -4.76 -14.58
N PHE A 127 -15.20 -4.18 -14.96
CA PHE A 127 -15.31 -3.20 -16.03
C PHE A 127 -16.30 -2.13 -15.59
N GLY A 128 -15.87 -0.89 -15.43
CA GLY A 128 -16.66 0.13 -14.76
C GLY A 128 -16.51 1.53 -15.31
N ARG A 129 -17.60 2.30 -15.37
CA ARG A 129 -17.57 3.71 -15.72
C ARG A 129 -17.12 4.54 -14.52
N GLN A 130 -16.15 5.42 -14.73
CA GLN A 130 -15.72 6.37 -13.70
C GLN A 130 -16.50 7.67 -13.85
N GLN A 131 -17.15 8.10 -12.76
CA GLN A 131 -17.92 9.34 -12.71
C GLN A 131 -17.04 10.51 -12.28
N PRO A 132 -17.25 11.73 -12.82
CA PRO A 132 -16.59 12.93 -12.33
C PRO A 132 -16.97 13.23 -10.88
N VAL A 133 -16.00 13.66 -10.07
CA VAL A 133 -16.22 14.00 -8.65
C VAL A 133 -17.14 15.21 -8.49
N GLU A 134 -17.03 16.19 -9.38
CA GLU A 134 -17.77 17.46 -9.30
C GLU A 134 -19.24 17.37 -9.78
N GLY A 135 -19.70 16.17 -10.14
CA GLY A 135 -21.02 15.95 -10.72
C GLY A 135 -21.09 16.41 -12.17
N GLY A 136 -21.70 15.59 -13.02
CA GLY A 136 -21.84 15.89 -14.45
C GLY A 136 -22.74 14.86 -15.12
N ASN A 137 -23.45 15.29 -16.17
CA ASN A 137 -24.37 14.41 -16.88
C ASN A 137 -23.57 13.34 -17.65
N CYS A 138 -23.70 12.08 -17.23
CA CYS A 138 -22.97 10.96 -17.82
C CYS A 138 -23.88 10.18 -18.78
N SER A 139 -24.09 10.66 -20.02
CA SER A 139 -24.83 9.87 -21.03
C SER A 139 -23.91 8.85 -21.72
N GLN A 140 -24.45 7.74 -22.26
CA GLN A 140 -23.63 6.75 -22.97
C GLN A 140 -23.03 7.28 -24.29
N GLU A 141 -23.68 8.27 -24.91
CA GLU A 141 -23.18 8.93 -26.12
C GLU A 141 -21.98 9.85 -25.84
N THR A 142 -21.76 10.24 -24.58
CA THR A 142 -20.59 11.05 -24.21
C THR A 142 -19.37 10.16 -23.97
N LEU A 143 -18.20 10.69 -24.35
CA LEU A 143 -16.91 10.07 -24.05
C LEU A 143 -16.73 9.89 -22.54
N GLY A 144 -16.93 8.65 -22.09
CA GLY A 144 -16.75 8.25 -20.69
C GLY A 144 -15.31 7.88 -20.41
N VAL A 145 -14.94 7.91 -19.13
CA VAL A 145 -13.73 7.26 -18.63
C VAL A 145 -14.14 5.90 -18.07
N TRP A 146 -13.49 4.85 -18.54
CA TRP A 146 -13.76 3.47 -18.18
C TRP A 146 -12.54 2.87 -17.52
N LYS A 147 -12.75 2.10 -16.45
CA LYS A 147 -11.72 1.40 -15.71
C LYS A 147 -11.95 -0.09 -15.86
N VAL A 148 -10.92 -0.79 -16.31
CA VAL A 148 -10.94 -2.24 -16.45
C VAL A 148 -9.83 -2.82 -15.58
N PHE A 149 -10.20 -3.60 -14.58
CA PHE A 149 -9.25 -4.41 -13.81
C PHE A 149 -9.13 -5.78 -14.45
N SER A 150 -7.91 -6.29 -14.55
CA SER A 150 -7.61 -7.55 -15.24
C SER A 150 -6.41 -8.27 -14.61
N PRO A 151 -6.35 -9.61 -14.70
CA PRO A 151 -5.21 -10.36 -14.16
C PRO A 151 -3.91 -10.12 -14.94
N THR A 152 -4.01 -9.73 -16.20
CA THR A 152 -2.88 -9.47 -17.10
C THR A 152 -3.18 -8.26 -17.98
N ALA A 153 -2.15 -7.62 -18.54
CA ALA A 153 -2.34 -6.49 -19.43
C ALA A 153 -3.21 -6.86 -20.64
N ILE A 154 -4.35 -6.20 -20.81
CA ILE A 154 -5.28 -6.46 -21.91
C ILE A 154 -4.68 -6.02 -23.25
N PRO A 155 -4.47 -6.88 -24.25
CA PRO A 155 -3.91 -6.48 -25.54
C PRO A 155 -4.78 -5.45 -26.29
N GLU A 156 -4.18 -4.63 -27.16
CA GLU A 156 -4.91 -3.59 -27.90
C GLU A 156 -6.05 -4.15 -28.75
N ASP A 157 -5.84 -5.28 -29.43
CA ASP A 157 -6.86 -5.96 -30.23
C ASP A 157 -8.05 -6.43 -29.38
N LYS A 158 -7.82 -6.73 -28.10
CA LYS A 158 -8.88 -7.09 -27.15
C LYS A 158 -9.63 -5.87 -26.64
N LEU A 159 -8.97 -4.72 -26.50
CA LEU A 159 -9.67 -3.47 -26.20
C LEU A 159 -10.57 -3.03 -27.36
N ASP A 160 -10.19 -3.30 -28.61
CA ASP A 160 -11.03 -3.03 -29.79
C ASP A 160 -12.34 -3.82 -29.80
N ILE A 161 -12.42 -4.91 -29.03
CA ILE A 161 -13.67 -5.67 -28.82
C ILE A 161 -14.64 -4.87 -27.96
N PHE A 162 -14.14 -4.25 -26.88
CA PHE A 162 -14.97 -3.56 -25.88
C PHE A 162 -15.31 -2.12 -26.23
N PHE A 163 -14.49 -1.46 -27.04
CA PHE A 163 -14.64 -0.04 -27.34
C PHE A 163 -14.91 0.19 -28.83
N GLN A 164 -15.98 0.92 -29.13
CA GLN A 164 -16.25 1.43 -30.47
C GLN A 164 -15.27 2.56 -30.84
N ARG A 165 -14.93 3.40 -29.86
CA ARG A 165 -13.98 4.51 -30.01
C ARG A 165 -13.12 4.65 -28.75
N ARG A 166 -11.81 4.79 -28.93
CA ARG A 166 -10.85 5.16 -27.86
C ARG A 166 -10.14 6.45 -28.23
N GLU A 167 -10.01 7.36 -27.27
CA GLU A 167 -9.21 8.58 -27.41
C GLU A 167 -7.93 8.55 -26.58
N LEU A 168 -8.01 7.96 -25.39
CA LEU A 168 -6.87 7.79 -24.50
C LEU A 168 -6.95 6.42 -23.85
N THR A 169 -5.81 5.75 -23.76
CA THR A 169 -5.65 4.53 -22.97
C THR A 169 -4.45 4.71 -22.06
N HIS A 170 -4.68 4.61 -20.76
CA HIS A 170 -3.64 4.64 -19.74
C HIS A 170 -3.63 3.31 -19.00
N ARG A 171 -2.43 2.78 -18.75
CA ARG A 171 -2.24 1.44 -18.17
C ARG A 171 -1.34 1.56 -16.98
N VAL A 172 -1.77 0.96 -15.87
CA VAL A 172 -0.97 0.84 -14.66
C VAL A 172 -1.10 -0.59 -14.16
N SER A 173 0.01 -1.17 -13.72
CA SER A 173 0.00 -2.43 -12.98
C SER A 173 0.38 -2.13 -11.55
N TRP A 174 -0.37 -2.69 -10.60
CA TRP A 174 -0.02 -2.58 -9.19
C TRP A 174 -0.33 -3.88 -8.47
N LEU A 175 0.46 -4.14 -7.42
CA LEU A 175 0.15 -5.15 -6.41
C LEU A 175 -0.98 -4.61 -5.53
N ALA A 176 -2.20 -5.04 -5.79
CA ALA A 176 -3.42 -4.39 -5.28
C ALA A 176 -3.75 -4.74 -3.84
N TYR A 177 -3.64 -6.02 -3.48
CA TYR A 177 -4.00 -6.52 -2.17
C TYR A 177 -3.29 -7.87 -1.90
N PRO A 178 -3.13 -8.30 -0.64
CA PRO A 178 -2.62 -9.62 -0.31
C PRO A 178 -3.53 -10.74 -0.85
N HIS A 179 -2.94 -11.83 -1.30
CA HIS A 179 -3.68 -13.04 -1.62
C HIS A 179 -4.11 -13.74 -0.32
N TYR A 180 -5.41 -13.67 -0.01
CA TYR A 180 -5.96 -14.31 1.19
C TYR A 180 -6.21 -15.80 0.97
N ASN A 181 -5.77 -16.63 1.91
CA ASN A 181 -6.26 -17.98 2.08
C ASN A 181 -6.54 -18.28 3.57
N THR A 182 -6.95 -19.52 3.86
CA THR A 182 -7.39 -19.92 5.19
C THR A 182 -6.26 -20.13 6.19
N ASN A 183 -5.02 -20.17 5.73
CA ASN A 183 -3.85 -20.49 6.54
C ASN A 183 -3.03 -19.26 6.92
N GLU A 184 -3.25 -18.09 6.31
CA GLU A 184 -2.59 -16.86 6.74
C GLU A 184 -3.09 -16.40 8.10
N THR A 185 -2.14 -16.02 8.94
CA THR A 185 -2.40 -15.30 10.18
C THR A 185 -2.20 -13.81 9.96
N LEU A 186 -2.92 -13.00 10.73
CA LEU A 186 -2.62 -11.58 10.87
C LEU A 186 -1.15 -11.41 11.30
N GLY A 187 -0.42 -10.55 10.59
CA GLY A 187 0.98 -10.23 10.90
C GLY A 187 1.16 -9.53 12.25
N LYS A 188 2.41 -9.28 12.65
CA LYS A 188 2.72 -8.53 13.87
C LYS A 188 2.84 -7.03 13.56
N PHE A 189 2.13 -6.21 14.33
CA PHE A 189 2.25 -4.74 14.27
C PHE A 189 3.51 -4.20 14.93
N GLU A 190 4.02 -4.89 15.95
CA GLU A 190 5.29 -4.60 16.61
C GLU A 190 6.26 -5.72 16.28
N LEU A 191 7.34 -5.37 15.56
CA LEU A 191 8.38 -6.31 15.15
C LEU A 191 9.46 -6.40 16.23
N ALA A 192 9.84 -5.26 16.81
CA ALA A 192 10.71 -5.12 17.96
C ALA A 192 10.33 -3.81 18.69
N PRO A 193 10.78 -3.58 19.93
CA PRO A 193 10.53 -2.31 20.61
C PRO A 193 11.00 -1.13 19.75
N GLY A 194 10.10 -0.18 19.47
CA GLY A 194 10.36 0.97 18.58
C GLY A 194 10.33 0.67 17.08
N LEU A 195 10.12 -0.58 16.64
CA LEU A 195 10.01 -0.98 15.23
C LEU A 195 8.64 -1.58 14.93
N TYR A 196 7.86 -0.89 14.12
CA TYR A 196 6.46 -1.23 13.84
C TYR A 196 6.20 -1.51 12.37
N HIS A 197 5.24 -2.38 12.07
CA HIS A 197 4.77 -2.69 10.73
C HIS A 197 3.28 -2.43 10.60
N LEU A 198 2.91 -1.32 9.96
CA LEU A 198 1.50 -0.92 9.87
C LEU A 198 0.72 -1.76 8.85
N ASN A 199 1.37 -2.15 7.73
CA ASN A 199 0.73 -2.94 6.68
C ASN A 199 0.47 -4.40 7.09
N ALA A 200 0.84 -4.81 8.31
CA ALA A 200 0.36 -6.05 8.90
C ALA A 200 -1.18 -6.13 8.89
N ILE A 201 -1.87 -4.98 9.00
CA ILE A 201 -3.34 -4.90 8.93
C ILE A 201 -3.91 -5.39 7.60
N GLU A 202 -3.13 -5.33 6.51
CA GLU A 202 -3.62 -5.71 5.19
C GLU A 202 -4.01 -7.19 5.11
N TRP A 203 -3.44 -8.04 5.96
CA TRP A 203 -3.84 -9.45 6.08
C TRP A 203 -5.22 -9.66 6.71
N ALA A 204 -5.75 -8.67 7.45
CA ALA A 204 -7.15 -8.65 7.88
C ALA A 204 -8.08 -8.02 6.82
N GLY A 205 -7.52 -7.22 5.92
CA GLY A 205 -8.24 -6.53 4.86
C GLY A 205 -7.39 -5.40 4.28
N SER A 206 -7.30 -5.33 2.95
CA SER A 206 -6.51 -4.33 2.22
C SER A 206 -7.45 -3.30 1.59
N ALA A 207 -7.78 -2.32 2.42
CA ALA A 207 -8.56 -1.14 2.04
C ALA A 207 -7.90 0.11 2.65
N MET A 208 -8.25 1.29 2.13
CA MET A 208 -7.71 2.55 2.65
C MET A 208 -8.09 2.75 4.12
N GLU A 209 -9.32 2.37 4.50
CA GLU A 209 -9.83 2.42 5.87
C GLU A 209 -9.00 1.54 6.81
N MET A 210 -8.62 0.35 6.34
CA MET A 210 -7.77 -0.56 7.11
C MET A 210 -6.37 0.03 7.32
N SER A 211 -5.83 0.70 6.29
CA SER A 211 -4.55 1.42 6.40
C SER A 211 -4.61 2.54 7.45
N VAL A 212 -5.72 3.29 7.50
CA VAL A 212 -5.93 4.34 8.51
C VAL A 212 -6.05 3.75 9.92
N ILE A 213 -6.76 2.63 10.08
CA ILE A 213 -6.86 1.90 11.36
C ILE A 213 -5.48 1.41 11.81
N GLY A 214 -4.73 0.76 10.92
CA GLY A 214 -3.37 0.29 11.19
C GLY A 214 -2.44 1.43 11.59
N ALA A 215 -2.45 2.53 10.85
CA ALA A 215 -1.65 3.71 11.13
C ALA A 215 -1.98 4.32 12.51
N LYS A 216 -3.26 4.48 12.85
CA LYS A 216 -3.68 4.99 14.16
C LYS A 216 -3.19 4.09 15.30
N ASN A 217 -3.35 2.77 15.16
CA ASN A 217 -2.94 1.82 16.19
C ASN A 217 -1.42 1.81 16.37
N VAL A 218 -0.65 1.82 15.28
CA VAL A 218 0.81 1.89 15.34
C VAL A 218 1.29 3.22 15.93
N ALA A 219 0.66 4.35 15.58
CA ALA A 219 1.00 5.64 16.19
C ALA A 219 0.80 5.63 17.71
N LEU A 220 -0.27 4.98 18.19
CA LEU A 220 -0.51 4.80 19.63
C LEU A 220 0.55 3.89 20.28
N LEU A 221 0.98 2.82 19.61
CA LEU A 221 2.06 1.96 20.11
C LEU A 221 3.38 2.73 20.19
N ALA A 222 3.76 3.46 19.15
CA ALA A 222 4.96 4.28 19.11
C ALA A 222 4.93 5.36 20.20
N TYR A 223 3.79 6.01 20.40
CA TYR A 223 3.62 6.99 21.47
C TYR A 223 3.79 6.37 22.87
N LYS A 224 3.18 5.20 23.12
CA LYS A 224 3.35 4.48 24.39
C LYS A 224 4.80 4.09 24.65
N TYR A 225 5.48 3.61 23.61
CA TYR A 225 6.91 3.28 23.68
C TYR A 225 7.75 4.52 24.01
N TRP A 226 7.50 5.65 23.35
CA TRP A 226 8.20 6.91 23.65
C TRP A 226 7.99 7.37 25.10
N MET A 227 6.77 7.19 25.64
CA MET A 227 6.45 7.60 27.02
C MET A 227 6.92 6.60 28.08
N ASP A 228 7.63 5.52 27.68
CA ASP A 228 8.06 4.43 28.57
C ASP A 228 6.86 3.84 29.36
N ASP A 229 5.71 3.74 28.69
CA ASP A 229 4.49 3.18 29.28
C ASP A 229 4.72 1.69 29.59
N PRO A 230 4.59 1.24 30.85
CA PRO A 230 4.83 -0.14 31.23
C PRO A 230 3.91 -1.13 30.51
N ASP A 231 2.78 -0.66 29.96
CA ASP A 231 1.82 -1.45 29.21
C ASP A 231 1.96 -1.30 27.67
N ALA A 232 3.01 -0.62 27.19
CA ALA A 232 3.35 -0.59 25.77
C ALA A 232 3.56 -2.02 25.21
N GLY A 233 2.95 -2.33 24.07
CA GLY A 233 3.02 -3.66 23.45
C GLY A 233 2.29 -4.80 24.19
N ARG A 234 1.78 -4.56 25.40
CA ARG A 234 1.02 -5.57 26.16
C ARG A 234 -0.41 -5.66 25.62
N LYS A 235 -0.86 -6.89 25.35
CA LYS A 235 -2.28 -7.14 25.11
C LYS A 235 -3.04 -6.84 26.41
N PRO A 236 -4.12 -6.04 26.37
CA PRO A 236 -4.96 -5.88 27.55
C PRO A 236 -5.48 -7.27 27.98
N PRO A 237 -5.73 -7.49 29.27
CA PRO A 237 -6.38 -8.72 29.72
C PRO A 237 -7.68 -8.89 28.92
N ILE A 238 -7.87 -10.08 28.35
CA ILE A 238 -9.10 -10.42 27.64
C ILE A 238 -10.21 -10.30 28.68
N LYS A 239 -11.08 -9.31 28.51
CA LYS A 239 -12.34 -9.31 29.24
C LYS A 239 -13.14 -10.45 28.65
N GLU A 240 -13.40 -11.49 29.44
CA GLU A 240 -14.46 -12.46 29.14
C GLU A 240 -15.79 -11.70 29.19
N GLU A 241 -16.14 -11.02 28.09
CA GLU A 241 -17.51 -10.55 27.89
C GLU A 241 -18.25 -11.69 27.17
N LEU A 242 -19.10 -12.36 27.95
CA LEU A 242 -20.09 -13.35 27.53
C LEU A 242 -21.23 -12.71 26.73
#